data_AF-A0A7C4EMN4-F1
#
_entry.id   AF-A0A7C4EMN4-F1
#
_cell.length_a   1.000
_cell.length_b   1.000
_cell.length_c   1.000
_cell.angle_alpha   90.00
_cell.angle_beta   90.00
_cell.angle_gamma   90.00
#
_symmetry.space_group_name_H-M   'P 1'
#
loop_
_entity.id
_entity.type
_entity.pdbx_description
1 polymer ?
#
loop_
_entity_poly.entity_id
_entity_poly.type
_entity_poly.pdbx_seq_one_letter_code
_entity_poly.pdbx_strand_id
1 'polypeptide(L)'
;MLFARILVRITGRRHLDGLLEHFDPVAKGAMVVETALKEYVAKGFGPGFQALCAQIDTLEGQADKIKRRVRNHLPLAAFLEVDKTLFLNCTRSQDNILDAAQDAFNWLGMRPMNLPRELLEESR
;
A
#
# COMPACT_ATOMS: atom_id res chain seq x y z
N MET A 1 32.86 -25.32 4.37
CA MET A 1 32.50 -24.02 3.75
C MET A 1 31.67 -24.12 2.46
N LEU A 2 31.65 -25.23 1.73
CA LEU A 2 30.81 -25.39 0.51
C LEU A 2 29.30 -25.32 0.82
N PHE A 3 28.87 -25.94 1.91
CA PHE A 3 27.46 -25.94 2.37
C PHE A 3 26.92 -24.54 2.67
N ALA A 4 27.69 -23.69 3.36
CA ALA A 4 27.28 -22.31 3.65
C ALA A 4 27.18 -21.46 2.37
N ARG A 5 28.06 -21.68 1.38
CA ARG A 5 28.01 -20.98 0.08
C ARG A 5 26.83 -21.45 -0.77
N ILE A 6 26.47 -22.74 -0.69
CA ILE A 6 25.26 -23.29 -1.32
C ILE A 6 24.02 -22.73 -0.63
N LEU A 7 23.99 -22.71 0.70
CA LEU A 7 22.89 -22.13 1.48
C LEU A 7 22.68 -20.67 1.10
N VAL A 8 23.72 -19.83 1.11
CA VAL A 8 23.68 -18.42 0.68
C VAL A 8 23.27 -18.25 -0.79
N ARG A 9 23.59 -19.21 -1.67
CA ARG A 9 23.17 -19.15 -3.08
C ARG A 9 21.72 -19.58 -3.30
N ILE A 10 21.16 -20.36 -2.37
CA ILE A 10 19.75 -20.79 -2.35
C ILE A 10 18.88 -19.77 -1.58
N THR A 11 19.38 -19.22 -0.47
CA THR A 11 18.74 -18.20 0.36
C THR A 11 18.98 -16.77 -0.12
N GLY A 12 20.02 -16.53 -0.93
CA GLY A 12 20.43 -15.21 -1.42
C GLY A 12 19.55 -14.61 -2.51
N ARG A 13 18.31 -15.10 -2.67
CA ARG A 13 17.29 -14.30 -3.34
C ARG A 13 16.86 -13.24 -2.35
N ARG A 14 16.82 -11.98 -2.79
CA ARG A 14 16.50 -10.85 -1.94
C ARG A 14 14.99 -10.83 -1.66
N HIS A 15 14.50 -11.67 -0.75
CA HIS A 15 13.05 -11.76 -0.49
C HIS A 15 12.54 -10.45 0.12
N LEU A 16 13.41 -9.75 0.84
CA LEU A 16 13.19 -8.38 1.32
C LEU A 16 12.94 -7.38 0.19
N ASP A 17 13.50 -7.59 -1.02
CA ASP A 17 13.17 -6.75 -2.18
C ASP A 17 11.70 -6.87 -2.55
N GLY A 18 11.06 -8.02 -2.29
CA GLY A 18 9.62 -8.18 -2.46
C GLY A 18 8.80 -7.29 -1.53
N LEU A 19 9.30 -6.96 -0.33
CA LEU A 19 8.68 -5.97 0.55
C LEU A 19 8.81 -4.56 -0.02
N LEU A 20 9.98 -4.21 -0.54
CA LEU A 20 10.23 -2.91 -1.15
C LEU A 20 9.39 -2.73 -2.43
N GLU A 21 9.31 -3.77 -3.24
CA GLU A 21 8.52 -3.80 -4.45
C GLU A 21 7.02 -3.69 -4.14
N HIS A 22 6.53 -4.37 -3.11
CA HIS A 22 5.15 -4.22 -2.64
C HIS A 22 4.87 -2.80 -2.13
N PHE A 23 5.83 -2.20 -1.44
CA PHE A 23 5.67 -0.87 -0.87
C PHE A 23 5.65 0.24 -1.92
N ASP A 24 6.25 0.05 -3.10
CA ASP A 24 6.29 1.08 -4.16
C ASP A 24 4.88 1.57 -4.60
N PRO A 25 3.92 0.72 -5.00
CA PRO A 25 2.56 1.17 -5.30
C PRO A 25 1.82 1.70 -4.06
N VAL A 26 2.10 1.16 -2.86
CA VAL A 26 1.51 1.64 -1.60
C VAL A 26 1.95 3.09 -1.31
N ALA A 27 3.24 3.38 -1.42
CA ALA A 27 3.80 4.71 -1.23
C ALA A 27 3.24 5.71 -2.25
N LYS A 28 3.15 5.30 -3.52
CA LYS A 28 2.51 6.10 -4.58
C LYS A 28 1.03 6.35 -4.24
N GLY A 29 0.31 5.34 -3.78
CA GLY A 29 -1.09 5.47 -3.38
C GLY A 29 -1.27 6.44 -2.23
N ALA A 30 -0.40 6.41 -1.21
CA ALA A 30 -0.42 7.35 -0.11
C ALA A 30 -0.26 8.82 -0.56
N MET A 31 0.56 9.09 -1.59
CA MET A 31 0.65 10.43 -2.19
C MET A 31 -0.64 10.83 -2.93
N VAL A 32 -1.30 9.88 -3.59
CA VAL A 32 -2.60 10.12 -4.24
C VAL A 32 -3.69 10.39 -3.21
N VAL A 33 -3.65 9.74 -2.04
CA VAL A 33 -4.58 9.98 -0.93
C VAL A 33 -4.54 11.44 -0.47
N GLU A 34 -3.35 12.00 -0.27
CA GLU A 34 -3.20 13.42 0.08
C GLU A 34 -3.81 14.32 -0.99
N THR A 35 -3.55 14.02 -2.26
CA THR A 35 -4.08 14.78 -3.40
C THR A 35 -5.61 14.68 -3.49
N ALA A 36 -6.17 13.49 -3.25
CA ALA A 36 -7.61 13.24 -3.24
C ALA A 36 -8.30 14.00 -2.10
N LEU A 37 -7.71 14.00 -0.90
CA LEU A 37 -8.22 14.77 0.22
C LEU A 37 -8.23 16.27 -0.09
N LYS A 38 -7.14 16.82 -0.65
CA LYS A 38 -7.09 18.24 -1.06
C LYS A 38 -8.15 18.58 -2.11
N GLU A 39 -8.33 17.72 -3.11
CA GLU A 39 -9.36 17.91 -4.14
C GLU A 39 -10.78 17.87 -3.54
N TYR A 40 -11.06 16.91 -2.66
CA TYR A 40 -12.33 16.79 -1.96
C TYR A 40 -12.61 18.01 -1.07
N VAL A 41 -11.60 18.47 -0.34
CA VAL A 41 -11.69 19.65 0.51
C VAL A 41 -11.99 20.91 -0.31
N ALA A 42 -11.37 21.04 -1.49
CA ALA A 42 -11.52 22.22 -2.34
C ALA A 42 -12.84 22.22 -3.16
N LYS A 43 -13.29 21.06 -3.65
CA LYS A 43 -14.38 20.95 -4.63
C LYS A 43 -15.48 19.97 -4.26
N GLY A 44 -15.37 19.30 -3.12
CA GLY A 44 -16.29 18.26 -2.68
C GLY A 44 -16.18 16.98 -3.51
N PHE A 45 -17.23 16.17 -3.44
CA PHE A 45 -17.35 14.97 -4.25
C PHE A 45 -17.65 15.33 -5.72
N GLY A 46 -16.67 15.16 -6.60
CA GLY A 46 -16.80 15.44 -8.02
C GLY A 46 -15.86 14.60 -8.89
N PRO A 47 -15.85 14.83 -10.23
CA PRO A 47 -15.10 14.00 -11.17
C PRO A 47 -13.59 13.91 -10.87
N GLY A 48 -12.98 14.99 -10.37
CA GLY A 48 -11.57 15.01 -9.98
C GLY A 48 -11.27 14.06 -8.81
N PHE A 49 -12.06 14.12 -7.75
CA PHE A 49 -11.95 13.21 -6.61
C PHE A 49 -12.20 11.75 -7.01
N GLN A 50 -13.22 11.49 -7.84
CA GLN A 50 -13.53 10.16 -8.34
C GLN A 50 -12.39 9.57 -9.18
N ALA A 51 -11.75 10.39 -10.02
CA ALA A 51 -10.59 9.95 -10.81
C ALA A 51 -9.40 9.56 -9.93
N LEU A 52 -9.16 10.32 -8.84
CA LEU A 52 -8.11 10.01 -7.86
C LEU A 52 -8.44 8.74 -7.06
N CYS A 53 -9.70 8.51 -6.71
CA CYS A 53 -10.13 7.24 -6.09
C CYS A 53 -9.86 6.05 -7.02
N ALA A 54 -10.23 6.15 -8.31
CA ALA A 54 -9.96 5.10 -9.29
C ALA A 54 -8.45 4.85 -9.51
N GLN A 55 -7.63 5.90 -9.37
CA GLN A 55 -6.16 5.77 -9.39
C GLN A 55 -5.66 4.97 -8.17
N ILE A 56 -6.24 5.19 -6.98
CA ILE A 56 -5.92 4.42 -5.77
C ILE A 56 -6.33 2.96 -5.94
N ASP A 57 -7.52 2.68 -6.48
CA ASP A 57 -7.96 1.30 -6.77
C ASP A 57 -7.00 0.59 -7.74
N THR A 58 -6.46 1.32 -8.72
CA THR A 58 -5.46 0.79 -9.63
C THR A 58 -4.15 0.45 -8.92
N LEU A 59 -3.72 1.29 -7.98
CA LEU A 59 -2.49 1.10 -7.19
C LEU A 59 -2.65 -0.03 -6.17
N GLU A 60 -3.81 -0.15 -5.52
CA GLU A 60 -4.15 -1.29 -4.66
C GLU A 60 -4.10 -2.59 -5.47
N GLY A 61 -4.73 -2.63 -6.64
CA GLY A 61 -4.69 -3.83 -7.49
C GLY A 61 -3.29 -4.18 -7.99
N GLN A 62 -2.38 -3.20 -8.10
CA GLN A 62 -0.95 -3.46 -8.35
C GLN A 62 -0.25 -4.02 -7.12
N ALA A 63 -0.48 -3.43 -5.94
CA ALA A 63 0.05 -3.90 -4.67
C ALA A 63 -0.40 -5.33 -4.37
N ASP A 64 -1.69 -5.66 -4.52
CA ASP A 64 -2.23 -7.00 -4.28
C ASP A 64 -1.62 -8.06 -5.22
N LYS A 65 -1.39 -7.73 -6.49
CA LYS A 65 -0.68 -8.62 -7.44
C LYS A 65 0.75 -8.91 -6.96
N ILE A 66 1.47 -7.90 -6.49
CA ILE A 66 2.83 -8.06 -5.96
C ILE A 66 2.79 -8.87 -4.66
N LYS A 67 1.88 -8.55 -3.73
CA LYS A 67 1.64 -9.27 -2.47
C LYS A 67 1.41 -10.76 -2.71
N ARG A 68 0.53 -11.11 -3.64
CA ARG A 68 0.27 -12.51 -4.04
C ARG A 68 1.52 -13.18 -4.60
N ARG A 69 2.22 -12.52 -5.53
CA ARG A 69 3.46 -13.06 -6.11
C ARG A 69 4.53 -13.30 -5.04
N VAL A 70 4.78 -12.33 -4.16
CA VAL A 70 5.76 -12.41 -3.07
C VAL A 70 5.40 -13.56 -2.12
N ARG A 71 4.14 -13.67 -1.69
CA ARG A 71 3.68 -14.76 -0.81
C ARG A 71 3.82 -16.14 -1.46
N ASN A 72 3.49 -16.27 -2.74
CA ASN A 72 3.55 -17.55 -3.46
C ASN A 72 4.98 -18.03 -3.73
N HIS A 73 5.97 -17.13 -3.73
CA HIS A 73 7.37 -17.46 -3.95
C HIS A 73 8.21 -17.38 -2.66
N LEU A 74 7.55 -17.28 -1.50
CA LEU A 74 8.24 -17.22 -0.22
C LEU A 74 8.83 -18.60 0.11
N PRO A 75 10.13 -18.69 0.43
CA PRO A 75 10.76 -19.96 0.77
C PRO A 75 10.26 -20.49 2.12
N LEU A 76 10.69 -21.70 2.46
CA LEU A 76 10.47 -22.25 3.80
C LEU A 76 11.14 -21.36 4.85
N ALA A 77 10.57 -21.32 6.06
CA ALA A 77 11.00 -20.39 7.11
C ALA A 77 12.50 -20.48 7.46
N ALA A 78 13.08 -21.68 7.42
CA ALA A 78 14.52 -21.89 7.67
C ALA A 78 15.45 -21.23 6.64
N PHE A 79 14.92 -20.77 5.51
CA PHE A 79 15.65 -20.15 4.41
C PHE A 79 15.34 -18.66 4.23
N LEU A 80 14.50 -18.07 5.10
CA LEU A 80 14.21 -16.64 5.10
C LEU A 80 15.26 -15.86 5.90
N GLU A 81 15.53 -14.63 5.46
CA GLU A 81 16.45 -13.71 6.14
C GLU A 81 15.88 -13.18 7.47
N VAL A 82 14.55 -13.25 7.63
CA VAL A 82 13.78 -12.79 8.78
C VAL A 82 12.72 -13.81 9.14
N ASP A 83 12.14 -13.68 10.34
CA ASP A 83 10.99 -14.49 10.72
C ASP A 83 9.85 -14.40 9.69
N LYS A 84 9.26 -15.54 9.34
CA LYS A 84 8.21 -15.64 8.32
C LYS A 84 6.96 -14.85 8.74
N THR A 85 6.60 -14.90 10.01
CA THR A 85 5.43 -14.19 10.53
C THR A 85 5.67 -12.69 10.48
N LEU A 86 6.88 -12.22 10.86
CA LEU A 86 7.27 -10.83 10.74
C LEU A 86 7.18 -10.33 9.30
N PHE A 87 7.70 -11.10 8.32
CA PHE A 87 7.60 -10.75 6.90
C PHE A 87 6.15 -10.58 6.44
N LEU A 88 5.29 -11.54 6.79
CA LEU A 88 3.87 -11.53 6.41
C LEU A 88 3.09 -10.42 7.10
N ASN A 89 3.43 -10.10 8.35
CA ASN A 89 2.84 -8.98 9.09
C ASN A 89 3.26 -7.63 8.50
N CYS A 90 4.51 -7.50 8.04
CA CYS A 90 4.98 -6.29 7.38
C CYS A 90 4.20 -6.02 6.09
N THR A 91 4.10 -7.01 5.19
CA THR A 91 3.29 -6.89 3.96
C THR A 91 1.84 -6.54 4.24
N ARG A 92 1.22 -7.18 5.24
CA ARG A 92 -0.16 -6.85 5.66
C ARG A 92 -0.28 -5.42 6.17
N SER A 93 0.67 -4.95 6.97
CA SER A 93 0.64 -3.59 7.51
C SER A 93 0.77 -2.53 6.42
N GLN A 94 1.54 -2.82 5.37
CA GLN A 94 1.65 -1.96 4.18
C GLN A 94 0.33 -1.93 3.39
N ASP A 95 -0.28 -3.09 3.16
CA ASP A 95 -1.55 -3.26 2.43
C ASP A 95 -2.69 -2.47 3.07
N ASN A 96 -2.80 -2.57 4.40
CA ASN A 96 -3.82 -1.88 5.19
C ASN A 96 -3.84 -0.34 5.00
N ILE A 97 -2.75 0.28 4.50
CA ILE A 97 -2.70 1.72 4.24
C ILE A 97 -3.67 2.10 3.11
N LEU A 98 -3.64 1.36 2.00
CA LEU A 98 -4.53 1.63 0.87
C LEU A 98 -5.95 1.16 1.17
N ASP A 99 -6.12 0.04 1.87
CA ASP A 99 -7.44 -0.41 2.32
C ASP A 99 -8.15 0.67 3.16
N ALA A 100 -7.45 1.23 4.16
CA ALA A 100 -8.00 2.28 5.01
C ALA A 100 -8.36 3.55 4.21
N ALA A 101 -7.57 3.88 3.20
CA ALA A 101 -7.84 5.01 2.33
C ALA A 101 -9.08 4.78 1.44
N GLN A 102 -9.20 3.61 0.83
CA GLN A 102 -10.37 3.22 0.05
C GLN A 102 -11.64 3.23 0.90
N ASP A 103 -11.58 2.68 2.11
CA ASP A 103 -12.70 2.71 3.06
C ASP A 103 -13.12 4.14 3.41
N ALA A 104 -12.16 5.00 3.75
CA ALA A 104 -12.43 6.41 4.04
C ALA A 104 -13.05 7.13 2.83
N PHE A 105 -12.57 6.88 1.62
CA PHE A 105 -13.04 7.54 0.41
C PHE A 105 -14.41 7.04 -0.05
N ASN A 106 -14.69 5.76 0.17
CA ASN A 106 -16.03 5.19 0.02
C ASN A 106 -17.02 5.91 0.93
N TRP A 107 -16.67 6.16 2.20
CA TRP A 107 -17.53 6.92 3.11
C TRP A 107 -17.75 8.36 2.65
N LEU A 108 -16.68 9.05 2.21
CA LEU A 108 -16.78 10.42 1.66
C LEU A 108 -17.63 10.51 0.39
N GLY A 109 -17.67 9.43 -0.39
CA GLY A 109 -18.53 9.33 -1.58
C GLY A 109 -19.98 8.97 -1.29
N MET A 110 -20.24 8.15 -0.27
CA MET A 110 -21.61 7.79 0.14
C MET A 110 -22.35 8.96 0.78
N ARG A 111 -21.65 9.78 1.56
CA ARG A 111 -22.24 10.95 2.22
C ARG A 111 -21.35 12.17 2.04
N PRO A 112 -21.53 12.94 0.95
CA PRO A 112 -20.82 14.18 0.75
C PRO A 112 -21.00 15.10 1.96
N MET A 113 -19.90 15.43 2.63
CA MET A 113 -19.93 16.28 3.82
C MET A 113 -19.54 17.71 3.46
N ASN A 114 -20.28 18.67 4.00
CA ASN A 114 -19.80 20.05 4.04
C ASN A 114 -18.77 20.15 5.16
N LEU A 115 -17.48 20.23 4.80
CA LEU A 115 -16.42 20.38 5.78
C LEU A 115 -16.54 21.74 6.52
N PRO A 116 -16.46 21.76 7.86
CA PRO A 116 -16.34 22.98 8.64
C PRO A 116 -15.20 23.85 8.15
N ARG A 117 -15.37 25.19 8.16
CA ARG A 117 -14.38 26.13 7.61
C ARG A 117 -13.05 26.07 8.37
N GLU A 118 -13.11 25.73 9.65
CA GLU A 118 -11.96 25.60 10.54
C GLU A 118 -10.99 24.50 10.05
N LEU A 119 -11.50 23.41 9.48
CA LEU A 119 -10.70 22.34 8.89
C LEU A 119 -10.09 22.72 7.53
N LEU A 120 -10.66 23.74 6.86
CA LEU A 120 -10.13 24.23 5.58
C LEU A 120 -8.90 25.12 5.80
N GLU A 121 -8.84 25.86 6.92
CA GLU A 121 -7.78 26.83 7.22
C GLU A 121 -6.46 26.18 7.68
N GLU A 122 -6.51 25.04 8.38
CA GLU A 122 -5.32 24.28 8.80
C GLU A 122 -4.62 23.54 7.63
N SER A 123 -5.28 23.42 6.48
CA SER A 123 -4.78 22.65 5.33
C SER A 123 -3.98 23.48 4.30
N ARG A 124 -3.77 24.77 4.56
CA ARG A 124 -2.97 25.72 3.76
C ARG A 124 -1.53 25.84 4.25
#